data_AF-A0A9P0IC68-F1
#
_entry.id   AF-A0A9P0IC68-F1
#
_cell.length_a   1.000
_cell.length_b   1.000
_cell.length_c   1.000
_cell.angle_alpha   90.00
_cell.angle_beta   90.00
_cell.angle_gamma   90.00
#
_symmetry.space_group_name_H-M   'P 1'
#
loop_
_entity.id
_entity.type
_entity.pdbx_description
1 polymer ?
#
loop_
_entity_poly.entity_id
_entity_poly.type
_entity_poly.pdbx_seq_one_letter_code
_entity_poly.pdbx_strand_id
1 'polypeptide(L)'
;MGRKIPAKKHRGVKDPIVQQARRLEGLKGKINAPPKDPDEQPVPKSLTRLFAFQDKKTEINVAKKNKFNSQIKNNKGGSASAASPNPVSRLRKLPGESGREFSLRINSAVKALHNPIEDLHYPRDFEAEDEKGLRMSEHRERRARKRRKAALASRGDSSAATEPRLSRTQKLALKKKAKKSKAIQASNERQEVVYERVSFGEVTHAPPALHFKAAAGAPRPGRRQLLLNSLLGPGASAAGARVAAGGQTPSDAERARMQAVAAYRALKANKHKMK
;
A
#
# COMPACT_ATOMS: atom_id res chain seq x y z
N MET A 1 -23.62 -33.76 -21.06
CA MET A 1 -22.27 -33.70 -21.68
C MET A 1 -21.52 -32.46 -21.21
N GLY A 2 -20.50 -32.61 -20.35
CA GLY A 2 -19.69 -31.46 -19.88
C GLY A 2 -18.57 -31.09 -20.86
N ARG A 3 -18.40 -29.79 -21.15
CA ARG A 3 -17.27 -29.30 -21.97
C ARG A 3 -15.95 -29.41 -21.19
N LYS A 4 -14.96 -30.13 -21.72
CA LYS A 4 -13.60 -30.21 -21.16
C LYS A 4 -12.93 -28.82 -21.20
N ILE A 5 -12.30 -28.41 -20.09
CA ILE A 5 -11.49 -27.19 -20.01
C ILE A 5 -10.10 -27.51 -20.58
N PRO A 6 -9.56 -26.72 -21.54
CA PRO A 6 -8.23 -26.95 -22.08
C PRO A 6 -7.14 -26.68 -21.04
N ALA A 7 -6.15 -27.57 -20.96
CA ALA A 7 -5.04 -27.46 -20.02
C ALA A 7 -4.14 -26.24 -20.32
N LYS A 8 -3.54 -25.67 -19.28
CA LYS A 8 -2.59 -24.55 -19.37
C LYS A 8 -1.32 -25.02 -20.08
N LYS A 9 -1.10 -24.57 -21.31
CA LYS A 9 0.17 -24.78 -22.03
C LYS A 9 1.32 -24.06 -21.29
N HIS A 10 2.44 -24.76 -21.07
CA HIS A 10 3.65 -24.12 -20.53
C HIS A 10 4.21 -23.11 -21.54
N ARG A 11 4.61 -21.93 -21.05
CA ARG A 11 5.33 -20.93 -21.85
C ARG A 11 6.80 -21.00 -21.48
N GLY A 12 7.62 -21.45 -22.41
CA GLY A 12 9.05 -21.71 -22.20
C GLY A 12 9.48 -22.99 -22.92
N VAL A 13 10.78 -23.20 -22.98
CA VAL A 13 11.36 -24.48 -23.42
C VAL A 13 11.16 -25.50 -22.28
N LYS A 14 10.68 -26.70 -22.61
CA LYS A 14 10.41 -27.75 -21.61
C LYS A 14 11.68 -28.49 -21.20
N ASP A 15 12.64 -28.59 -22.12
CA ASP A 15 13.86 -29.38 -21.95
C ASP A 15 14.97 -28.55 -21.29
N PRO A 16 15.61 -29.07 -20.22
CA PRO A 16 16.54 -28.29 -19.40
C PRO A 16 17.81 -27.90 -20.16
N ILE A 17 18.32 -28.78 -21.03
CA ILE A 17 19.53 -28.54 -21.84
C ILE A 17 19.30 -27.37 -22.82
N VAL A 18 18.18 -27.38 -23.54
CA VAL A 18 17.84 -26.33 -24.52
C VAL A 18 17.51 -25.01 -23.80
N GLN A 19 16.91 -25.07 -22.60
CA GLN A 19 16.75 -23.90 -21.74
C GLN A 19 18.09 -23.32 -21.27
N GLN A 20 19.06 -24.16 -20.91
CA GLN A 20 20.41 -23.74 -20.54
C GLN A 20 21.17 -23.15 -21.72
N ALA A 21 21.17 -23.81 -22.89
CA ALA A 21 21.81 -23.32 -24.10
C ALA A 21 21.31 -21.91 -24.47
N ARG A 22 19.99 -21.71 -24.51
CA ARG A 22 19.37 -20.40 -24.76
C ARG A 22 19.71 -19.35 -23.70
N ARG A 23 19.90 -19.76 -22.44
CA ARG A 23 20.35 -18.87 -21.36
C ARG A 23 21.80 -18.46 -21.55
N LEU A 24 22.69 -19.38 -21.93
CA LEU A 24 24.10 -19.13 -22.18
C LEU A 24 24.29 -18.25 -23.42
N GLU A 25 23.57 -18.51 -24.50
CA GLU A 25 23.51 -17.67 -25.70
C GLU A 25 23.10 -16.23 -25.35
N GLY A 26 22.03 -16.05 -24.57
CA GLY A 26 21.58 -14.75 -24.07
C GLY A 26 22.49 -14.07 -23.04
N LEU A 27 23.56 -14.74 -22.59
CA LEU A 27 24.63 -14.21 -21.74
C LEU A 27 25.94 -13.99 -22.50
N LYS A 28 26.18 -14.67 -23.63
CA LYS A 28 27.43 -14.63 -24.42
C LYS A 28 27.85 -13.21 -24.82
N GLY A 29 26.89 -12.33 -25.10
CA GLY A 29 27.13 -10.91 -25.42
C GLY A 29 27.04 -9.93 -24.24
N LYS A 30 26.88 -10.42 -23.00
CA LYS A 30 26.70 -9.59 -21.79
C LYS A 30 27.91 -9.72 -20.87
N ILE A 31 28.98 -9.04 -21.26
CA ILE A 31 30.19 -8.89 -20.45
C ILE A 31 29.88 -7.91 -19.32
N ASN A 32 30.47 -8.10 -18.14
CA ASN A 32 30.50 -7.09 -17.08
C ASN A 32 31.56 -6.01 -17.43
N ALA A 33 31.34 -5.32 -18.55
CA ALA A 33 32.17 -4.20 -18.97
C ALA A 33 31.98 -3.02 -17.98
N PRO A 34 33.00 -2.18 -17.76
CA PRO A 34 32.82 -0.95 -16.99
C PRO A 34 31.76 -0.05 -17.65
N PRO A 35 31.13 0.87 -16.90
CA PRO A 35 30.29 1.93 -17.47
C PRO A 35 31.02 2.64 -18.60
N LYS A 36 30.30 2.94 -19.68
CA LYS A 36 30.89 3.55 -20.88
C LYS A 36 31.39 4.96 -20.61
N ASP A 37 30.66 5.68 -19.76
CA ASP A 37 30.94 7.04 -19.34
C ASP A 37 31.13 7.01 -17.80
N PRO A 38 32.30 7.44 -17.28
CA PRO A 38 32.65 7.25 -15.86
C PRO A 38 31.88 8.20 -14.93
N ASP A 39 31.50 9.38 -15.42
CA ASP A 39 30.80 10.41 -14.67
C ASP A 39 29.27 10.25 -14.71
N GLU A 40 28.74 9.48 -15.67
CA GLU A 40 27.31 9.18 -15.74
C GLU A 40 26.91 8.11 -14.70
N GLN A 41 26.32 8.54 -13.59
CA GLN A 41 25.69 7.62 -12.65
C GLN A 41 24.27 7.26 -13.11
N PRO A 42 24.01 6.01 -13.56
CA PRO A 42 22.71 5.66 -14.13
C PRO A 42 21.62 5.63 -13.05
N VAL A 43 20.60 6.47 -13.23
CA VAL A 43 19.44 6.54 -12.35
C VAL A 43 18.77 5.16 -12.20
N PRO A 44 18.49 4.68 -10.96
CA PRO A 44 17.88 3.38 -10.75
C PRO A 44 16.55 3.20 -11.49
N LYS A 45 16.38 2.07 -12.20
CA LYS A 45 15.18 1.76 -13.00
C LYS A 45 13.86 1.77 -12.22
N SER A 46 13.91 1.62 -10.90
CA SER A 46 12.77 1.82 -9.99
C SER A 46 12.33 3.29 -9.97
N LEU A 47 13.28 4.21 -9.84
CA LEU A 47 13.07 5.66 -9.83
C LEU A 47 12.57 6.12 -11.21
N THR A 48 13.23 5.72 -12.30
CA THR A 48 12.79 6.04 -13.68
C THR A 48 11.34 5.63 -13.93
N ARG A 49 10.88 4.50 -13.38
CA ARG A 49 9.49 4.02 -13.52
C ARG A 49 8.46 4.87 -12.78
N LEU A 50 8.86 5.63 -11.74
CA LEU A 50 7.95 6.55 -11.04
C LEU A 50 7.72 7.81 -11.88
N PHE A 51 8.78 8.35 -12.49
CA PHE A 51 8.69 9.58 -13.31
C PHE A 51 8.13 9.33 -14.72
N ALA A 52 8.29 8.13 -15.29
CA ALA A 52 7.76 7.76 -16.62
C ALA A 52 6.22 7.83 -16.80
N PHE A 53 5.46 8.24 -15.78
CA PHE A 53 4.03 8.59 -15.86
C PHE A 53 3.78 10.10 -15.96
N GLN A 54 4.76 10.93 -15.64
CA GLN A 54 4.69 12.39 -15.72
C GLN A 54 4.95 12.84 -17.17
N ASP A 55 6.01 12.34 -17.79
CA ASP A 55 6.41 12.63 -19.18
C ASP A 55 5.30 12.29 -20.20
N LYS A 56 4.58 11.20 -19.96
CA LYS A 56 3.46 10.79 -20.84
C LYS A 56 2.27 11.74 -20.81
N LYS A 57 2.15 12.58 -19.76
CA LYS A 57 1.07 13.59 -19.68
C LYS A 57 1.41 14.84 -20.51
N THR A 58 2.69 15.17 -20.71
CA THR A 58 3.07 16.35 -21.50
C THR A 58 2.90 16.06 -23.00
N GLU A 59 3.38 14.92 -23.49
CA GLU A 59 3.24 14.49 -24.90
C GLU A 59 1.78 14.46 -25.37
N ILE A 60 0.87 13.91 -24.57
CA ILE A 60 -0.57 13.82 -24.90
C ILE A 60 -1.25 15.19 -24.98
N ASN A 61 -0.71 16.20 -24.28
CA ASN A 61 -1.32 17.54 -24.21
C ASN A 61 -0.80 18.50 -25.30
N VAL A 62 0.42 18.33 -25.80
CA VAL A 62 0.94 19.12 -26.93
C VAL A 62 0.13 18.85 -28.20
N ALA A 63 -0.19 17.58 -28.48
CA ALA A 63 -0.97 17.17 -29.66
C ALA A 63 -2.42 17.71 -29.69
N LYS A 64 -2.95 18.26 -28.57
CA LYS A 64 -4.35 18.70 -28.45
C LYS A 64 -4.57 20.21 -28.54
N LYS A 65 -3.52 21.03 -28.40
CA LYS A 65 -3.67 22.50 -28.31
C LYS A 65 -3.94 23.20 -29.65
N ASN A 66 -3.65 22.57 -30.79
CA ASN A 66 -3.74 23.23 -32.11
C ASN A 66 -5.14 23.18 -32.77
N LYS A 67 -6.23 23.01 -32.02
CA LYS A 67 -7.60 22.88 -32.61
C LYS A 67 -8.74 23.65 -31.92
N PHE A 68 -8.50 24.41 -30.86
CA PHE A 68 -9.56 25.07 -30.08
C PHE A 68 -9.24 26.55 -29.78
N ASN A 69 -9.14 27.38 -30.83
CA ASN A 69 -9.10 28.82 -30.65
C ASN A 69 -9.82 29.60 -31.76
N SER A 70 -11.14 29.39 -31.86
CA SER A 70 -12.07 30.37 -32.38
C SER A 70 -13.41 30.23 -31.64
N GLN A 71 -14.10 31.35 -31.43
CA GLN A 71 -15.39 31.48 -30.75
C GLN A 71 -15.43 31.11 -29.25
N ILE A 72 -15.42 32.13 -28.38
CA ILE A 72 -16.60 32.60 -27.62
C ILE A 72 -16.15 33.77 -26.71
N LYS A 73 -16.75 34.95 -26.90
CA LYS A 73 -16.77 36.06 -25.95
C LYS A 73 -18.20 36.60 -25.87
N ASN A 74 -18.68 36.91 -24.65
CA ASN A 74 -19.55 38.05 -24.26
C ASN A 74 -20.60 37.73 -23.17
N ASN A 75 -20.86 38.74 -22.32
CA ASN A 75 -21.90 38.93 -21.27
C ASN A 75 -21.46 38.60 -19.81
N LYS A 76 -21.24 39.57 -18.90
CA LYS A 76 -22.15 40.51 -18.14
C LYS A 76 -22.91 39.80 -16.98
N GLY A 77 -23.05 40.28 -15.73
CA GLY A 77 -22.43 41.40 -14.96
C GLY A 77 -23.27 41.90 -13.72
N GLY A 78 -22.63 42.27 -12.59
CA GLY A 78 -23.16 43.07 -11.42
C GLY A 78 -24.10 42.37 -10.38
N SER A 79 -24.37 42.84 -9.15
CA SER A 79 -23.70 43.74 -8.14
C SER A 79 -24.46 43.67 -6.77
N ALA A 80 -23.99 44.33 -5.69
CA ALA A 80 -24.54 44.27 -4.30
C ALA A 80 -25.37 45.54 -3.91
N SER A 81 -25.91 45.81 -2.70
CA SER A 81 -25.83 45.22 -1.32
C SER A 81 -27.02 45.69 -0.41
N ALA A 82 -27.20 45.16 0.84
CA ALA A 82 -28.09 45.74 1.87
C ALA A 82 -27.78 45.30 3.33
N ALA A 83 -27.97 46.20 4.31
CA ALA A 83 -27.65 45.98 5.75
C ALA A 83 -28.74 45.24 6.55
N SER A 84 -28.36 44.57 7.65
CA SER A 84 -29.24 43.71 8.45
C SER A 84 -29.92 44.40 9.65
N PRO A 85 -31.27 44.35 9.79
CA PRO A 85 -31.98 44.92 10.94
C PRO A 85 -31.94 44.04 12.20
N ASN A 86 -32.13 44.69 13.35
CA ASN A 86 -32.13 44.14 14.72
C ASN A 86 -32.89 42.79 14.83
N PRO A 87 -32.28 41.74 15.42
CA PRO A 87 -32.84 40.38 15.41
C PRO A 87 -34.13 40.22 16.24
N VAL A 88 -34.33 41.01 17.30
CA VAL A 88 -35.46 40.79 18.24
C VAL A 88 -36.81 41.18 17.63
N SER A 89 -36.86 42.23 16.79
CA SER A 89 -38.10 42.69 16.14
C SER A 89 -38.65 41.71 15.09
N ARG A 90 -37.85 40.71 14.68
CA ARG A 90 -38.22 39.66 13.73
C ARG A 90 -38.99 38.50 14.37
N LEU A 91 -39.00 38.39 15.70
CA LEU A 91 -39.66 37.30 16.43
C LEU A 91 -41.17 37.52 16.60
N ARG A 92 -41.88 37.79 15.49
CA ARG A 92 -43.34 37.86 15.47
C ARG A 92 -43.95 36.49 15.15
N LYS A 93 -45.12 36.23 15.73
CA LYS A 93 -45.93 35.06 15.44
C LYS A 93 -46.42 35.11 13.99
N LEU A 94 -46.28 34.01 13.26
CA LEU A 94 -46.73 33.95 11.86
C LEU A 94 -48.27 33.80 11.79
N PRO A 95 -48.93 34.33 10.76
CA PRO A 95 -50.37 34.13 10.57
C PRO A 95 -50.66 32.63 10.40
N GLY A 96 -51.57 32.10 11.22
CA GLY A 96 -51.95 30.67 11.24
C GLY A 96 -51.12 29.77 12.17
N GLU A 97 -50.01 30.25 12.74
CA GLU A 97 -49.19 29.47 13.69
C GLU A 97 -49.95 29.25 15.02
N SER A 98 -49.82 28.09 15.67
CA SER A 98 -50.31 27.90 17.05
C SER A 98 -49.36 28.56 18.06
N GLY A 99 -49.84 28.89 19.26
CA GLY A 99 -48.97 29.45 20.31
C GLY A 99 -47.82 28.51 20.70
N ARG A 100 -48.05 27.20 20.60
CA ARG A 100 -47.05 26.15 20.87
C ARG A 100 -45.97 26.10 19.79
N GLU A 101 -46.34 26.14 18.52
CA GLU A 101 -45.38 26.15 17.40
C GLU A 101 -44.50 27.41 17.43
N PHE A 102 -45.09 28.57 17.72
CA PHE A 102 -44.36 29.82 17.92
C PHE A 102 -43.30 29.70 19.03
N SER A 103 -43.68 29.15 20.19
CA SER A 103 -42.72 28.93 21.29
C SER A 103 -41.63 27.91 20.93
N LEU A 104 -41.95 26.85 20.18
CA LEU A 104 -40.97 25.87 19.71
C LEU A 104 -39.99 26.49 18.68
N ARG A 105 -40.48 27.36 17.78
CA ARG A 105 -39.68 28.09 16.79
C ARG A 105 -38.77 29.13 17.42
N ILE A 106 -39.24 29.83 18.46
CA ILE A 106 -38.37 30.72 19.25
C ILE A 106 -37.34 29.89 20.02
N ASN A 107 -37.75 28.83 20.72
CA ASN A 107 -36.83 28.02 21.52
C ASN A 107 -35.78 27.29 20.66
N SER A 108 -36.08 26.90 19.42
CA SER A 108 -35.07 26.37 18.50
C SER A 108 -34.11 27.45 17.98
N ALA A 109 -34.61 28.64 17.65
CA ALA A 109 -33.78 29.77 17.25
C ALA A 109 -32.86 30.26 18.41
N VAL A 110 -33.41 30.35 19.63
CA VAL A 110 -32.66 30.70 20.85
C VAL A 110 -31.60 29.63 21.15
N LYS A 111 -31.91 28.34 21.01
CA LYS A 111 -30.89 27.27 21.13
C LYS A 111 -29.80 27.39 20.07
N ALA A 112 -30.13 27.69 18.81
CA ALA A 112 -29.14 27.92 17.77
C ALA A 112 -28.26 29.17 18.00
N LEU A 113 -28.76 30.16 18.75
CA LEU A 113 -28.01 31.36 19.13
C LEU A 113 -27.17 31.18 20.40
N HIS A 114 -27.65 30.42 21.39
CA HIS A 114 -26.93 30.14 22.65
C HIS A 114 -25.96 28.95 22.57
N ASN A 115 -26.19 28.03 21.63
CA ASN A 115 -25.20 27.05 21.17
C ASN A 115 -24.72 27.49 19.77
N PRO A 116 -24.02 28.64 19.63
CA PRO A 116 -23.51 29.08 18.32
C PRO A 116 -22.44 28.12 17.77
N ILE A 117 -21.98 27.19 18.61
CA ILE A 117 -20.95 26.21 18.35
C ILE A 117 -21.33 24.88 19.07
N GLU A 118 -22.42 24.23 18.65
CA GLU A 118 -22.49 22.75 18.69
C GLU A 118 -21.93 22.12 17.40
N ASP A 119 -21.68 22.94 16.37
CA ASP A 119 -20.61 22.72 15.39
C ASP A 119 -19.24 23.08 16.03
N LEU A 120 -19.00 22.54 17.23
CA LEU A 120 -17.68 22.55 17.85
C LEU A 120 -16.73 21.82 16.92
N HIS A 121 -15.69 22.54 16.50
CA HIS A 121 -14.65 22.15 15.55
C HIS A 121 -13.75 20.99 16.05
N TYR A 122 -14.28 20.09 16.89
CA TYR A 122 -13.95 18.70 16.75
C TYR A 122 -14.36 18.27 15.34
N PRO A 123 -13.41 17.83 14.50
CA PRO A 123 -13.78 17.02 13.35
C PRO A 123 -14.64 15.88 13.89
N ARG A 124 -15.81 15.63 13.29
CA ARG A 124 -16.65 14.49 13.67
C ARG A 124 -16.07 13.17 13.12
N ASP A 125 -14.75 13.10 13.08
CA ASP A 125 -13.89 12.02 12.61
C ASP A 125 -13.75 10.93 13.69
N PHE A 126 -14.84 10.71 14.42
CA PHE A 126 -15.22 9.38 14.86
C PHE A 126 -16.15 8.68 13.84
N GLU A 127 -16.07 9.09 12.56
CA GLU A 127 -15.92 8.14 11.45
C GLU A 127 -14.56 7.41 11.48
N ALA A 128 -14.10 7.04 12.68
CA ALA A 128 -13.13 5.98 12.89
C ALA A 128 -13.84 4.65 12.60
N GLU A 129 -14.12 4.41 11.31
CA GLU A 129 -14.63 3.20 10.69
C GLU A 129 -15.35 2.26 11.66
N ASP A 130 -16.57 2.61 12.11
CA ASP A 130 -17.38 1.68 12.92
C ASP A 130 -17.91 0.57 12.01
N GLU A 131 -16.99 -0.32 11.59
CA GLU A 131 -17.23 -1.49 10.77
C GLU A 131 -18.33 -2.36 11.40
N LYS A 132 -18.47 -2.30 12.73
CA LYS A 132 -19.49 -3.04 13.49
C LYS A 132 -20.87 -2.42 13.27
N GLY A 133 -20.98 -1.09 13.32
CA GLY A 133 -22.18 -0.34 12.93
C GLY A 133 -22.61 -0.61 11.49
N LEU A 134 -21.67 -0.53 10.54
CA LEU A 134 -21.91 -0.80 9.11
C LEU A 134 -22.29 -2.27 8.84
N ARG A 135 -21.59 -3.25 9.44
CA ARG A 135 -21.97 -4.68 9.33
C ARG A 135 -23.35 -4.94 9.94
N MET A 136 -23.73 -4.23 11.00
CA MET A 136 -25.05 -4.36 11.62
C MET A 136 -26.18 -3.73 10.78
N SER A 137 -25.94 -2.60 10.11
CA SER A 137 -26.92 -2.01 9.18
C SER A 137 -27.11 -2.90 7.95
N GLU A 138 -26.04 -3.37 7.31
CA GLU A 138 -26.10 -4.36 6.22
C GLU A 138 -26.87 -5.63 6.63
N HIS A 139 -26.62 -6.15 7.84
CA HIS A 139 -27.31 -7.35 8.31
C HIS A 139 -28.80 -7.10 8.59
N ARG A 140 -29.18 -5.90 9.07
CA ARG A 140 -30.59 -5.50 9.22
C ARG A 140 -31.27 -5.38 7.86
N GLU A 141 -30.65 -4.72 6.90
CA GLU A 141 -31.15 -4.58 5.52
C GLU A 141 -31.31 -5.94 4.83
N ARG A 142 -30.32 -6.83 4.95
CA ARG A 142 -30.37 -8.20 4.41
C ARG A 142 -31.52 -9.02 5.02
N ARG A 143 -31.83 -8.84 6.31
CA ARG A 143 -33.00 -9.47 6.96
C ARG A 143 -34.31 -8.86 6.45
N ALA A 144 -34.42 -7.54 6.32
CA ALA A 144 -35.58 -6.86 5.77
C ALA A 144 -35.87 -7.31 4.32
N ARG A 145 -34.84 -7.41 3.47
CA ARG A 145 -34.97 -7.88 2.08
C ARG A 145 -35.44 -9.33 1.98
N LYS A 146 -34.99 -10.21 2.88
CA LYS A 146 -35.50 -11.59 2.97
C LYS A 146 -36.98 -11.61 3.38
N ARG A 147 -37.38 -10.83 4.41
CA ARG A 147 -38.78 -10.73 4.86
C ARG A 147 -39.69 -10.20 3.75
N ARG A 148 -39.31 -9.10 3.07
CA ARG A 148 -40.07 -8.55 1.93
C ARG A 148 -40.22 -9.55 0.79
N LYS A 149 -39.15 -10.30 0.45
CA LYS A 149 -39.22 -11.34 -0.59
C LYS A 149 -40.10 -12.52 -0.19
N ALA A 150 -40.09 -12.93 1.08
CA ALA A 150 -40.96 -14.00 1.58
C ALA A 150 -42.43 -13.56 1.57
N ALA A 151 -42.73 -12.34 2.02
CA ALA A 151 -44.08 -11.77 2.00
C ALA A 151 -44.66 -11.59 0.58
N LEU A 152 -43.80 -11.28 -0.41
CA LEU A 152 -44.19 -11.25 -1.82
C LEU A 152 -44.44 -12.68 -2.37
N ALA A 153 -43.61 -13.65 -1.99
CA ALA A 153 -43.80 -15.05 -2.41
C ALA A 153 -45.05 -15.70 -1.79
N SER A 154 -45.42 -15.34 -0.56
CA SER A 154 -46.64 -15.83 0.10
C SER A 154 -47.93 -15.16 -0.39
N ARG A 155 -47.84 -14.05 -1.15
CA ARG A 155 -49.00 -13.34 -1.70
C ARG A 155 -49.40 -13.78 -3.11
N GLY A 156 -48.73 -14.75 -3.71
CA GLY A 156 -49.04 -15.26 -5.06
C GLY A 156 -48.68 -14.31 -6.22
N ASP A 157 -48.35 -13.05 -5.93
CA ASP A 157 -47.93 -12.02 -6.90
C ASP A 157 -46.60 -12.36 -7.60
N SER A 158 -46.66 -13.24 -8.59
CA SER A 158 -45.58 -13.46 -9.56
C SER A 158 -45.34 -12.23 -10.46
N SER A 159 -46.26 -11.26 -10.44
CA SER A 159 -46.26 -9.98 -11.15
C SER A 159 -45.39 -8.88 -10.52
N ALA A 160 -44.87 -9.06 -9.30
CA ALA A 160 -43.96 -8.11 -8.63
C ALA A 160 -42.53 -8.10 -9.24
N ALA A 161 -42.45 -8.19 -10.56
CA ALA A 161 -41.27 -8.22 -11.41
C ALA A 161 -41.05 -6.87 -12.12
N THR A 162 -41.06 -5.76 -11.38
CA THR A 162 -40.77 -4.40 -11.91
C THR A 162 -39.32 -3.96 -11.67
N GLU A 163 -38.42 -4.93 -11.55
CA GLU A 163 -36.98 -4.74 -11.73
C GLU A 163 -36.53 -5.82 -12.71
N PRO A 164 -36.17 -5.47 -13.97
CA PRO A 164 -35.79 -6.46 -14.96
C PRO A 164 -34.58 -7.22 -14.43
N ARG A 165 -34.76 -8.52 -14.14
CA ARG A 165 -33.73 -9.35 -13.52
C ARG A 165 -32.51 -9.44 -14.43
N LEU A 166 -31.55 -8.54 -14.19
CA LEU A 166 -30.40 -8.33 -15.05
C LEU A 166 -29.77 -9.66 -15.47
N SER A 167 -29.61 -9.84 -16.77
CA SER A 167 -29.00 -11.03 -17.36
C SER A 167 -27.62 -11.27 -16.75
N ARG A 168 -27.16 -12.53 -16.77
CA ARG A 168 -25.82 -12.90 -16.30
C ARG A 168 -24.73 -12.05 -16.97
N THR A 169 -24.92 -11.68 -18.24
CA THR A 169 -24.03 -10.79 -18.99
C THR A 169 -24.05 -9.36 -18.47
N GLN A 170 -25.24 -8.78 -18.25
CA GLN A 170 -25.43 -7.43 -17.69
C GLN A 170 -24.84 -7.32 -16.27
N LYS A 171 -25.08 -8.31 -15.40
CA LYS A 171 -24.46 -8.38 -14.06
C LYS A 171 -22.94 -8.42 -14.12
N LEU A 172 -22.37 -9.15 -15.08
CA LEU A 172 -20.92 -9.23 -15.31
C LEU A 172 -20.38 -7.89 -15.83
N ALA A 173 -21.11 -7.21 -16.73
CA ALA A 173 -20.78 -5.87 -17.21
C ALA A 173 -20.79 -4.83 -16.08
N LEU A 174 -21.82 -4.80 -15.23
CA LEU A 174 -21.86 -3.93 -14.05
C LEU A 174 -20.73 -4.23 -13.07
N LYS A 175 -20.43 -5.51 -12.80
CA LYS A 175 -19.29 -5.90 -11.94
C LYS A 175 -17.94 -5.46 -12.54
N LYS A 176 -17.80 -5.47 -13.87
CA LYS A 176 -16.62 -4.91 -14.57
C LYS A 176 -16.56 -3.38 -14.46
N LYS A 177 -17.68 -2.67 -14.63
CA LYS A 177 -17.77 -1.21 -14.45
C LYS A 177 -17.41 -0.80 -13.02
N ALA A 178 -18.01 -1.43 -12.01
CA ALA A 178 -17.72 -1.17 -10.59
C ALA A 178 -16.27 -1.49 -10.19
N LYS A 179 -15.65 -2.52 -10.78
CA LYS A 179 -14.21 -2.76 -10.59
C LYS A 179 -13.34 -1.65 -11.22
N LYS A 180 -13.72 -1.12 -12.37
CA LYS A 180 -13.02 0.01 -13.01
C LYS A 180 -13.17 1.29 -12.18
N SER A 181 -14.37 1.64 -11.72
CA SER A 181 -14.58 2.84 -10.91
C SER A 181 -13.82 2.78 -9.59
N LYS A 182 -13.86 1.65 -8.86
CA LYS A 182 -13.07 1.47 -7.63
C LYS A 182 -11.55 1.53 -7.87
N ALA A 183 -11.07 1.05 -9.01
CA ALA A 183 -9.66 1.17 -9.38
C ALA A 183 -9.25 2.61 -9.71
N ILE A 184 -10.17 3.43 -10.25
CA ILE A 184 -9.96 4.86 -10.51
C ILE A 184 -9.98 5.64 -9.18
N GLN A 185 -10.95 5.38 -8.31
CA GLN A 185 -11.03 5.97 -6.95
C GLN A 185 -9.74 5.69 -6.16
N ALA A 186 -9.35 4.42 -6.06
CA ALA A 186 -8.09 4.02 -5.41
C ALA A 186 -6.80 4.52 -6.12
N SER A 187 -6.89 5.07 -7.33
CA SER A 187 -5.77 5.77 -7.99
C SER A 187 -5.78 7.28 -7.75
N ASN A 188 -6.95 7.87 -7.46
CA ASN A 188 -7.11 9.27 -7.10
C ASN A 188 -6.77 9.49 -5.61
N GLU A 189 -7.27 8.62 -4.73
CA GLU A 189 -6.92 8.59 -3.29
C GLU A 189 -5.40 8.50 -3.06
N ARG A 190 -4.66 7.84 -3.99
CA ARG A 190 -3.19 7.75 -3.97
C ARG A 190 -2.47 8.97 -4.56
N GLN A 191 -3.18 9.86 -5.22
CA GLN A 191 -2.65 11.10 -5.79
C GLN A 191 -2.87 12.30 -4.86
N GLU A 192 -3.82 12.22 -3.94
CA GLU A 192 -4.07 13.22 -2.88
C GLU A 192 -3.03 13.11 -1.74
N VAL A 193 -1.74 13.18 -2.09
CA VAL A 193 -0.67 13.48 -1.14
C VAL A 193 -0.71 14.99 -0.89
N VAL A 194 -1.37 15.39 0.19
CA VAL A 194 -1.40 16.78 0.65
C VAL A 194 -0.01 17.13 1.20
N TYR A 195 0.65 18.09 0.57
CA TYR A 195 1.94 18.62 1.04
C TYR A 195 1.71 19.86 1.89
N GLU A 196 2.24 19.85 3.11
CA GLU A 196 2.31 21.02 3.97
C GLU A 196 3.45 21.95 3.50
N ARG A 197 3.14 23.23 3.28
CA ARG A 197 4.11 24.21 2.78
C ARG A 197 4.74 24.98 3.95
N VAL A 198 5.72 24.35 4.58
CA VAL A 198 6.50 24.93 5.68
C VAL A 198 7.39 26.07 5.16
N SER A 199 7.48 27.16 5.92
CA SER A 199 8.29 28.34 5.58
C SER A 199 9.75 28.21 6.06
N PHE A 200 10.67 28.93 5.41
CA PHE A 200 12.08 28.86 5.76
C PHE A 200 12.34 29.58 7.10
N GLY A 201 12.60 28.79 8.16
CA GLY A 201 12.79 29.27 9.52
C GLY A 201 11.90 28.59 10.56
N GLU A 202 10.84 27.88 10.14
CA GLU A 202 10.03 27.07 11.06
C GLU A 202 10.78 25.82 11.52
N VAL A 203 10.94 25.67 12.84
CA VAL A 203 11.48 24.45 13.46
C VAL A 203 10.33 23.45 13.63
N THR A 204 10.25 22.46 12.74
CA THR A 204 9.24 21.41 12.83
C THR A 204 9.48 20.51 14.04
N HIS A 205 8.42 20.21 14.80
CA HIS A 205 8.51 19.52 16.09
C HIS A 205 8.68 18.00 15.92
N ALA A 206 9.84 17.60 15.39
CA ALA A 206 10.24 16.26 14.95
C ALA A 206 9.47 15.72 13.72
N PRO A 207 10.13 14.97 12.82
CA PRO A 207 9.45 14.35 11.68
C PRO A 207 8.49 13.24 12.16
N PRO A 208 7.37 13.01 11.44
CA PRO A 208 6.38 12.02 11.82
C PRO A 208 6.97 10.60 11.88
N ALA A 209 6.67 9.87 12.96
CA ALA A 209 7.21 8.54 13.20
C ALA A 209 6.70 7.51 12.18
N LEU A 210 7.59 6.98 11.35
CA LEU A 210 7.27 5.97 10.33
C LEU A 210 7.07 4.58 10.95
N HIS A 211 5.84 4.27 11.34
CA HIS A 211 5.46 2.97 11.90
C HIS A 211 5.28 1.88 10.82
N PHE A 212 6.38 1.25 10.42
CA PHE A 212 6.34 0.08 9.54
C PHE A 212 5.76 -1.15 10.25
N LYS A 213 4.56 -1.59 9.85
CA LYS A 213 3.96 -2.86 10.30
C LYS A 213 4.78 -4.05 9.79
N ALA A 214 5.68 -4.58 10.63
CA ALA A 214 6.44 -5.78 10.31
C ALA A 214 5.50 -6.98 10.17
N ALA A 215 5.56 -7.69 9.04
CA ALA A 215 4.80 -8.92 8.84
C ALA A 215 5.29 -10.00 9.82
N ALA A 216 4.41 -10.44 10.72
CA ALA A 216 4.71 -11.50 11.68
C ALA A 216 5.13 -12.78 10.94
N GLY A 217 6.34 -13.28 11.26
CA GLY A 217 6.89 -14.51 10.68
C GLY A 217 7.88 -14.34 9.52
N ALA A 218 8.06 -13.14 8.94
CA ALA A 218 9.09 -12.91 7.94
C ALA A 218 10.46 -12.62 8.60
N PRO A 219 11.54 -13.38 8.34
CA PRO A 219 12.85 -13.09 8.89
C PRO A 219 13.37 -11.75 8.34
N ARG A 220 13.69 -10.81 9.25
CA ARG A 220 14.18 -9.47 8.89
C ARG A 220 15.37 -9.55 7.94
N PRO A 221 15.41 -8.78 6.83
CA PRO A 221 16.60 -8.71 5.98
C PRO A 221 17.77 -8.20 6.83
N GLY A 222 18.83 -9.00 6.93
CA GLY A 222 19.96 -8.80 7.85
C GLY A 222 20.07 -9.84 8.97
N ARG A 223 18.96 -10.45 9.43
CA ARG A 223 18.97 -11.57 10.39
C ARG A 223 18.87 -12.95 9.71
N ARG A 224 19.54 -13.11 8.57
CA ARG A 224 19.72 -14.44 7.95
C ARG A 224 20.82 -15.18 8.70
N GLN A 225 20.57 -16.43 9.07
CA GLN A 225 21.60 -17.34 9.55
C GLN A 225 22.46 -17.78 8.35
N LEU A 226 23.43 -16.94 7.99
CA LEU A 226 24.44 -17.23 6.98
C LEU A 226 25.53 -18.12 7.60
N LEU A 227 26.16 -18.98 6.79
CA LEU A 227 27.21 -19.91 7.25
C LEU A 227 28.36 -19.22 8.00
N LEU A 228 28.71 -17.99 7.63
CA LEU A 228 29.73 -17.21 8.34
C LEU A 228 29.29 -16.87 9.78
N ASN A 229 28.01 -16.59 10.01
CA ASN A 229 27.46 -16.26 11.34
C ASN A 229 27.37 -17.50 12.24
N SER A 230 27.29 -18.71 11.68
CA SER A 230 27.40 -19.96 12.45
C SER A 230 28.85 -20.36 12.75
N LEU A 231 29.82 -19.86 11.98
CA LEU A 231 31.26 -20.10 12.19
C LEU A 231 31.91 -19.05 13.12
N LEU A 232 31.40 -17.82 13.12
CA LEU A 232 31.88 -16.70 13.93
C LEU A 232 30.99 -16.40 15.16
N GLY A 233 29.84 -17.07 15.27
CA GLY A 233 28.94 -16.90 16.41
C GLY A 233 29.53 -17.50 17.69
N PRO A 234 29.14 -16.99 18.89
CA PRO A 234 29.72 -17.37 20.18
C PRO A 234 29.38 -18.80 20.68
N GLY A 235 29.04 -19.71 19.76
CA GLY A 235 28.89 -21.16 20.00
C GLY A 235 29.71 -22.03 19.03
N ALA A 236 30.56 -21.45 18.18
CA ALA A 236 31.33 -22.19 17.16
C ALA A 236 32.60 -22.89 17.70
N SER A 237 32.97 -22.67 18.97
CA SER A 237 34.16 -23.27 19.59
C SER A 237 33.90 -24.69 20.12
N ALA A 238 33.58 -25.63 19.23
CA ALA A 238 33.49 -27.06 19.59
C ALA A 238 33.75 -28.05 18.43
N ALA A 239 33.42 -27.71 17.18
CA ALA A 239 33.47 -28.66 16.07
C ALA A 239 34.05 -28.01 14.80
N GLY A 240 35.25 -28.44 14.39
CA GLY A 240 35.82 -28.09 13.08
C GLY A 240 37.11 -27.27 13.07
N ALA A 241 37.84 -27.15 14.19
CA ALA A 241 39.17 -26.52 14.22
C ALA A 241 40.26 -27.42 13.59
N ARG A 242 40.19 -27.66 12.27
CA ARG A 242 41.29 -28.23 11.47
C ARG A 242 41.35 -27.52 10.11
N VAL A 243 42.58 -27.15 9.73
CA VAL A 243 42.97 -26.51 8.45
C VAL A 243 42.60 -25.02 8.31
N ALA A 244 43.44 -24.17 8.91
CA ALA A 244 43.75 -22.83 8.41
C ALA A 244 45.20 -22.47 8.80
N ALA A 245 46.17 -22.97 8.03
CA ALA A 245 47.58 -22.60 8.19
C ALA A 245 47.80 -21.19 7.64
N GLY A 246 47.83 -20.18 8.52
CA GLY A 246 48.02 -18.78 8.10
C GLY A 246 48.26 -17.77 9.23
N GLY A 247 48.29 -18.19 10.49
CA GLY A 247 48.43 -17.29 11.63
C GLY A 247 48.84 -18.00 12.91
N GLN A 248 49.97 -18.70 12.89
CA GLN A 248 50.63 -19.10 14.13
C GLN A 248 51.59 -17.98 14.53
N THR A 249 51.44 -17.49 15.76
CA THR A 249 52.44 -16.58 16.33
C THR A 249 53.79 -17.32 16.45
N PRO A 250 54.94 -16.64 16.46
CA PRO A 250 56.24 -17.32 16.58
C PRO A 250 56.32 -18.24 17.81
N SER A 251 55.68 -17.87 18.92
CA SER A 251 55.55 -18.69 20.13
C SER A 251 54.75 -19.99 19.93
N ASP A 252 53.75 -20.01 19.05
CA ASP A 252 52.94 -21.21 18.80
C ASP A 252 53.64 -22.19 17.86
N ALA A 253 54.37 -21.67 16.87
CA ALA A 253 55.25 -22.46 16.02
C ALA A 253 56.39 -23.11 16.84
N GLU A 254 56.97 -22.37 17.79
CA GLU A 254 58.02 -22.88 18.68
C GLU A 254 57.50 -23.95 19.66
N ARG A 255 56.30 -23.74 20.25
CA ARG A 255 55.61 -24.78 21.05
C ARG A 255 55.34 -26.05 20.24
N ALA A 256 54.85 -25.92 19.00
CA ALA A 256 54.60 -27.07 18.11
C ALA A 256 55.90 -27.83 17.79
N ARG A 257 57.00 -27.11 17.51
CA ARG A 257 58.33 -27.69 17.32
C ARG A 257 58.80 -28.46 18.55
N MET A 258 58.67 -27.89 19.75
CA MET A 258 59.06 -28.54 21.00
C MET A 258 58.24 -29.80 21.28
N GLN A 259 56.93 -29.79 21.03
CA GLN A 259 56.06 -30.97 21.15
C GLN A 259 56.46 -32.08 20.17
N ALA A 260 56.75 -31.74 18.91
CA ALA A 260 57.21 -32.71 17.91
C ALA A 260 58.55 -33.36 18.30
N VAL A 261 59.51 -32.59 18.81
CA VAL A 261 60.80 -33.09 19.31
C VAL A 261 60.62 -33.98 20.53
N ALA A 262 59.74 -33.62 21.48
CA ALA A 262 59.43 -34.43 22.65
C ALA A 262 58.80 -35.79 22.27
N ALA A 263 57.81 -35.78 21.37
CA ALA A 263 57.18 -36.99 20.86
C ALA A 263 58.18 -37.90 20.13
N TYR A 264 59.06 -37.33 19.30
CA TYR A 264 60.11 -38.10 18.63
C TYR A 264 61.10 -38.72 19.62
N ARG A 265 61.54 -37.99 20.65
CA ARG A 265 62.40 -38.52 21.72
C ARG A 265 61.74 -39.67 22.47
N ALA A 266 60.45 -39.56 22.80
CA ALA A 266 59.70 -40.64 23.45
C ALA A 266 59.62 -41.91 22.57
N LEU A 267 59.34 -41.77 21.27
CA LEU A 267 59.34 -42.90 20.32
C LEU A 267 60.74 -43.53 20.19
N LYS A 268 61.81 -42.72 20.18
CA LYS A 268 63.20 -43.20 20.14
C LYS A 268 63.59 -43.96 21.40
N ALA A 269 63.18 -43.49 22.58
CA ALA A 269 63.39 -44.15 23.86
C ALA A 269 62.66 -45.50 23.91
N ASN A 270 61.38 -45.53 23.53
CA ASN A 270 60.59 -46.78 23.46
C ASN A 270 61.20 -47.78 22.46
N LYS A 271 61.75 -47.30 21.32
CA LYS A 271 62.45 -48.15 20.35
C LYS A 271 63.80 -48.69 20.84
N HIS A 272 64.41 -48.09 21.87
CA HIS A 272 65.57 -48.65 22.57
C HIS A 272 65.19 -49.60 23.71
N LYS A 273 64.01 -49.42 24.32
CA LYS A 273 63.47 -50.33 25.36
C LYS A 273 62.86 -51.64 24.83
N MET A 274 62.73 -51.76 23.51
CA MET A 274 62.20 -52.94 22.79
C MET A 274 63.31 -53.69 22.03
N LYS A 275 64.55 -53.58 22.52
CA LYS A 275 65.71 -54.39 22.16
C LYS A 275 66.31 -54.94 23.45
#